data_AF-A0A945B118-F1
#
_entry.id   AF-A0A945B118-F1
#
_cell.length_a   1.000
_cell.length_b   1.000
_cell.length_c   1.000
_cell.angle_alpha   90.00
_cell.angle_beta   90.00
_cell.angle_gamma   90.00
#
_symmetry.space_group_name_H-M   'P 1'
#
loop_
_entity.id
_entity.type
_entity.pdbx_description
1 polymer ?
#
loop_
_entity_poly.entity_id
_entity_poly.type
_entity_poly.pdbx_seq_one_letter_code
_entity_poly.pdbx_strand_id
1 'polypeptide(L)'
;ANGTVKRTPLSSFSRPRANGIIAIDLREEDSLIGVQLTKGDNDLMMFAASGKGIRFGEENVRAMGRTAAGVRGIRIKPEDSVITLLALDSDEDIILFATENGYGKRTKVSDFSRQGRGGQGVISIQTSERNGQVIGAIKASGDDVMLITNAGTLVRTPVEDISLVSRNTQGVTLIRLGKDEKLVQIETVATEDSDDETSDEPEEGSDD
;
A
#
# COMPACT_ATOMS: atom_id res chain seq x y z
N ALA A 1 9.97 -9.34 0.20
CA ALA A 1 9.08 -9.66 1.33
C ALA A 1 9.79 -9.64 2.68
N ASN A 2 11.08 -9.97 2.77
CA ASN A 2 11.80 -10.13 4.05
C ASN A 2 12.16 -8.83 4.82
N GLY A 3 11.67 -7.67 4.39
CA GLY A 3 12.00 -6.37 5.00
C GLY A 3 13.23 -5.66 4.44
N THR A 4 13.80 -6.12 3.34
CA THR A 4 14.86 -5.40 2.60
C THR A 4 14.28 -4.27 1.74
N VAL A 5 14.97 -3.13 1.70
CA VAL A 5 14.67 -1.98 0.83
C VAL A 5 15.91 -1.54 0.06
N LYS A 6 15.68 -0.96 -1.11
CA LYS A 6 16.74 -0.38 -1.93
C LYS A 6 16.23 0.87 -2.64
N ARG A 7 17.10 1.88 -2.72
CA ARG A 7 16.88 3.06 -3.56
C ARG A 7 17.85 3.05 -4.74
N THR A 8 17.34 3.30 -5.94
CA THR A 8 18.14 3.36 -7.16
C THR A 8 17.76 4.61 -7.94
N PRO A 9 18.73 5.44 -8.39
CA PRO A 9 18.42 6.62 -9.19
C PRO A 9 17.67 6.25 -10.46
N LEU A 10 16.59 6.98 -10.77
CA LEU A 10 15.73 6.70 -11.94
C LEU A 10 16.51 6.69 -13.25
N SER A 11 17.55 7.51 -13.37
CA SER A 11 18.47 7.54 -14.52
C SER A 11 19.13 6.18 -14.82
N SER A 12 19.24 5.28 -13.83
CA SER A 12 19.73 3.91 -14.01
C SER A 12 18.82 3.04 -14.89
N PHE A 13 17.58 3.48 -15.11
CA PHE A 13 16.56 2.82 -15.93
C PHE A 13 16.30 3.53 -17.27
N SER A 14 17.08 4.55 -17.62
CA SER A 14 16.90 5.39 -18.84
C SER A 14 16.98 4.64 -20.18
N ARG A 15 17.51 3.41 -20.20
CA ARG A 15 17.67 2.59 -21.42
C ARG A 15 17.19 1.16 -21.16
N PRO A 16 15.87 0.91 -21.07
CA PRO A 16 15.34 -0.43 -20.90
C PRO A 16 15.58 -1.27 -22.15
N ARG A 17 15.65 -2.59 -21.97
CA ARG A 17 15.76 -3.58 -23.05
C ARG A 17 14.45 -4.34 -23.17
N ALA A 18 14.14 -4.85 -24.36
CA ALA A 18 12.93 -5.63 -24.60
C ALA A 18 12.82 -6.88 -23.71
N ASN A 19 13.95 -7.50 -23.36
CA ASN A 19 14.01 -8.65 -22.46
C ASN A 19 14.05 -8.28 -20.96
N GLY A 20 13.80 -7.02 -20.62
CA GLY A 20 13.87 -6.53 -19.25
C GLY A 20 15.30 -6.29 -18.77
N ILE A 21 15.40 -5.65 -17.61
CA ILE A 21 16.66 -5.23 -17.01
C ILE A 21 16.59 -5.48 -15.49
N ILE A 22 17.68 -5.97 -14.88
CA ILE A 22 17.71 -6.25 -13.42
C ILE A 22 17.39 -4.97 -12.64
N ALA A 23 16.41 -5.00 -11.74
CA ALA A 23 16.06 -3.86 -10.88
C ALA A 23 16.57 -4.02 -9.45
N ILE A 24 16.69 -5.26 -8.96
CA ILE A 24 17.18 -5.63 -7.63
C ILE A 24 17.70 -7.07 -7.67
N ASP A 25 18.71 -7.34 -6.86
CA ASP A 25 19.21 -8.70 -6.62
C ASP A 25 18.43 -9.31 -5.45
N LEU A 26 17.58 -10.28 -5.74
CA LEU A 26 16.74 -10.96 -4.75
C LEU A 26 17.43 -12.23 -4.27
N ARG A 27 17.41 -12.44 -2.95
CA ARG A 27 17.86 -13.71 -2.36
C ARG A 27 16.82 -14.79 -2.61
N GLU A 28 17.23 -16.03 -2.45
CA GLU A 28 16.34 -17.19 -2.48
C GLU A 28 15.18 -17.00 -1.48
N GLU A 29 13.96 -17.37 -1.88
CA GLU A 29 12.71 -17.16 -1.14
C GLU A 29 12.32 -15.69 -0.85
N ASP A 30 12.98 -14.71 -1.47
CA ASP A 30 12.57 -13.30 -1.41
C ASP A 30 11.85 -12.85 -2.67
N SER A 31 10.95 -11.89 -2.51
CA SER A 31 10.13 -11.34 -3.59
C SER A 31 10.06 -9.82 -3.51
N LEU A 32 9.94 -9.16 -4.66
CA LEU A 32 9.65 -7.73 -4.70
C LEU A 32 8.16 -7.51 -4.43
N ILE A 33 7.83 -6.76 -3.37
CA ILE A 33 6.43 -6.54 -2.93
C ILE A 33 5.89 -5.14 -3.27
N GLY A 34 6.77 -4.20 -3.61
CA GLY A 34 6.37 -2.81 -3.79
C GLY A 34 7.52 -1.97 -4.31
N VAL A 35 7.17 -1.01 -5.15
CA VAL A 35 8.10 -0.04 -5.75
C VAL A 35 7.43 1.32 -5.63
N GLN A 36 8.19 2.32 -5.21
CA GLN A 36 7.72 3.69 -5.08
C GLN A 36 8.70 4.62 -5.79
N LEU A 37 8.18 5.61 -6.51
CA LEU A 37 8.97 6.76 -6.96
C LEU A 37 9.07 7.74 -5.80
N THR A 38 10.27 8.25 -5.56
CA THR A 38 10.53 9.15 -4.44
C THR A 38 11.42 10.30 -4.90
N LYS A 39 11.38 11.43 -4.17
CA LYS A 39 11.98 12.71 -4.58
C LYS A 39 13.28 13.06 -3.85
N GLY A 40 13.68 12.30 -2.83
CA GLY A 40 14.86 12.61 -2.02
C GLY A 40 14.55 12.90 -0.55
N ASP A 41 13.32 13.27 -0.24
CA ASP A 41 12.85 13.80 1.03
C ASP A 41 11.57 13.11 1.56
N ASN A 42 11.09 12.07 0.86
CA ASN A 42 9.94 11.29 1.30
C ASN A 42 10.26 10.50 2.58
N ASP A 43 9.25 10.33 3.43
CA ASP A 43 9.27 9.24 4.39
C ASP A 43 8.83 7.94 3.73
N LEU A 44 9.47 6.85 4.13
CA LEU A 44 9.09 5.50 3.75
C LEU A 44 8.38 4.82 4.91
N MET A 45 7.25 4.20 4.61
CA MET A 45 6.56 3.31 5.53
C MET A 45 6.51 1.89 5.00
N MET A 46 6.83 0.93 5.86
CA MET A 46 6.71 -0.48 5.55
C MET A 46 5.79 -1.14 6.55
N PHE A 47 4.91 -2.00 6.09
CA PHE A 47 3.97 -2.75 6.92
C PHE A 47 4.10 -4.25 6.68
N ALA A 48 4.02 -5.01 7.77
CA ALA A 48 4.07 -6.46 7.76
C ALA A 48 2.68 -7.06 8.03
N ALA A 49 2.48 -8.31 7.58
CA ALA A 49 1.24 -9.07 7.74
C ALA A 49 0.85 -9.22 9.23
N SER A 50 1.82 -9.24 10.14
CA SER A 50 1.59 -9.22 11.59
C SER A 50 0.97 -7.94 12.15
N GLY A 51 0.82 -6.87 11.35
CA GLY A 51 0.34 -5.56 11.79
C GLY A 51 1.46 -4.65 12.31
N LYS A 52 2.71 -5.06 12.22
CA LYS A 52 3.87 -4.19 12.51
C LYS A 52 4.12 -3.21 11.37
N GLY A 53 4.53 -2.00 11.72
CA GLY A 53 4.92 -0.98 10.74
C GLY A 53 6.07 -0.12 11.23
N ILE A 54 6.89 0.36 10.30
CA ILE A 54 8.00 1.29 10.57
C ILE A 54 7.89 2.49 9.65
N ARG A 55 8.30 3.67 10.13
CA ARG A 55 8.41 4.91 9.36
C ARG A 55 9.84 5.45 9.50
N PHE A 56 10.51 5.73 8.39
CA PHE A 56 11.85 6.31 8.37
C PHE A 56 12.06 7.13 7.09
N GLY A 57 12.89 8.16 7.15
CA GLY A 57 13.19 9.01 5.97
C GLY A 57 13.99 8.26 4.91
N GLU A 58 13.71 8.50 3.62
CA GLU A 58 14.39 7.84 2.51
C GLU A 58 15.90 8.09 2.47
N GLU A 59 16.37 9.20 3.05
CA GLU A 59 17.78 9.57 3.14
C GLU A 59 18.59 8.55 3.94
N ASN A 60 17.93 7.79 4.83
CA ASN A 60 18.52 6.68 5.58
C ASN A 60 18.80 5.44 4.70
N VAL A 61 18.41 5.48 3.42
CA VAL A 61 18.74 4.51 2.39
C VAL A 61 19.59 5.18 1.33
N ARG A 62 20.91 4.93 1.35
CA ARG A 62 21.80 5.42 0.29
C ARG A 62 21.38 4.90 -1.09
N ALA A 63 21.58 5.71 -2.11
CA ALA A 63 21.40 5.28 -3.49
C ALA A 63 22.36 4.13 -3.84
N MET A 64 21.86 3.14 -4.58
CA MET A 64 22.62 1.97 -5.01
C MET A 64 22.36 1.63 -6.47
N GLY A 65 23.30 0.90 -7.06
CA GLY A 65 23.14 0.33 -8.39
C GLY A 65 22.02 -0.71 -8.47
N ARG A 66 21.61 -0.99 -9.71
CA ARG A 66 20.53 -1.92 -10.03
C ARG A 66 20.78 -3.36 -9.57
N THR A 67 22.04 -3.80 -9.55
CA THR A 67 22.44 -5.16 -9.13
C THR A 67 22.66 -5.30 -7.62
N ALA A 68 22.50 -4.23 -6.84
CA ALA A 68 22.64 -4.35 -5.39
C ALA A 68 21.40 -5.03 -4.77
N ALA A 69 21.64 -5.79 -3.70
CA ALA A 69 20.59 -6.42 -2.89
C ALA A 69 19.80 -5.43 -2.03
N GLY A 70 20.38 -4.28 -1.70
CA GLY A 70 19.78 -3.29 -0.80
C GLY A 70 20.18 -3.52 0.66
N VAL A 71 19.36 -2.99 1.56
CA VAL A 71 19.65 -2.93 3.00
C VAL A 71 18.39 -3.17 3.82
N ARG A 72 18.48 -3.59 5.08
CA ARG A 72 17.30 -3.91 5.93
C ARG A 72 16.44 -2.70 6.34
N GLY A 73 15.24 -2.59 5.78
CA GLY A 73 14.25 -1.53 6.05
C GLY A 73 13.51 -1.71 7.37
N ILE A 74 13.01 -2.92 7.61
CA ILE A 74 12.33 -3.34 8.85
C ILE A 74 12.88 -4.69 9.29
N ARG A 75 12.96 -4.93 10.60
CA ARG A 75 13.24 -6.24 11.17
C ARG A 75 11.94 -6.93 11.53
N ILE A 76 11.56 -7.93 10.75
CA ILE A 76 10.40 -8.79 11.01
C ILE A 76 10.84 -10.15 11.57
N LYS A 77 9.88 -10.91 12.10
CA LYS A 77 10.11 -12.30 12.50
C LYS A 77 10.21 -13.22 11.28
N PRO A 78 10.87 -14.38 11.37
CA PRO A 78 11.02 -15.31 10.24
C PRO A 78 9.70 -15.74 9.58
N GLU A 79 8.63 -15.89 10.36
CA GLU A 79 7.30 -16.29 9.91
C GLU A 79 6.43 -15.14 9.38
N ASP A 80 6.93 -13.91 9.41
CA ASP A 80 6.21 -12.71 8.99
C ASP A 80 6.74 -12.21 7.64
N SER A 81 5.97 -11.37 6.97
CA SER A 81 6.33 -10.81 5.68
C SER A 81 5.89 -9.36 5.54
N VAL A 82 6.70 -8.55 4.86
CA VAL A 82 6.29 -7.20 4.45
C VAL A 82 5.31 -7.31 3.29
N ILE A 83 4.15 -6.69 3.46
CA ILE A 83 3.06 -6.66 2.48
C ILE A 83 2.98 -5.34 1.72
N THR A 84 3.55 -4.26 2.26
CA THR A 84 3.38 -2.92 1.68
C THR A 84 4.62 -2.06 1.93
N LEU A 85 5.00 -1.30 0.90
CA LEU A 85 5.89 -0.13 0.98
C LEU A 85 5.13 1.10 0.46
N LEU A 86 5.06 2.15 1.28
CA LEU A 86 4.51 3.46 0.91
C LEU A 86 5.60 4.53 0.96
N ALA A 87 5.54 5.47 0.03
CA ALA A 87 6.24 6.75 0.12
C ALA A 87 5.22 7.82 0.52
N LEU A 88 5.56 8.61 1.53
CA LEU A 88 4.68 9.65 2.06
C LEU A 88 5.18 11.02 1.62
N ASP A 89 4.23 11.89 1.28
CA ASP A 89 4.51 13.28 0.94
C ASP A 89 4.22 14.20 2.13
N SER A 90 3.39 13.77 3.07
CA SER A 90 2.95 14.59 4.20
C SER A 90 2.63 13.77 5.45
N ASP A 91 2.79 14.39 6.63
CA ASP A 91 2.33 13.84 7.91
C ASP A 91 0.80 13.81 8.04
N GLU A 92 0.11 14.58 7.20
CA GLU A 92 -1.36 14.60 7.10
C GLU A 92 -1.92 13.45 6.26
N ASP A 93 -1.05 12.68 5.58
CA ASP A 93 -1.46 11.47 4.87
C ASP A 93 -2.18 10.51 5.84
N ILE A 94 -3.19 9.80 5.33
CA ILE A 94 -3.95 8.80 6.09
C ILE A 94 -3.70 7.43 5.47
N ILE A 95 -3.45 6.43 6.31
CA ILE A 95 -3.30 5.04 5.88
C ILE A 95 -4.56 4.26 6.22
N LEU A 96 -5.11 3.58 5.22
CA LEU A 96 -6.18 2.60 5.38
C LEU A 96 -5.57 1.20 5.54
N PHE A 97 -5.88 0.55 6.66
CA PHE A 97 -5.53 -0.83 6.93
C PHE A 97 -6.73 -1.75 6.76
N ALA A 98 -6.52 -2.93 6.18
CA ALA A 98 -7.49 -4.01 6.17
C ALA A 98 -6.86 -5.36 6.51
N THR A 99 -7.64 -6.22 7.15
CA THR A 99 -7.24 -7.56 7.58
C THR A 99 -8.11 -8.63 6.90
N GLU A 100 -7.59 -9.86 6.82
CA GLU A 100 -8.21 -10.96 6.06
C GLU A 100 -9.63 -11.33 6.51
N ASN A 101 -10.01 -11.04 7.76
CA ASN A 101 -11.36 -11.30 8.28
C ASN A 101 -12.31 -10.10 8.11
N GLY A 102 -11.99 -9.14 7.25
CA GLY A 102 -12.88 -8.04 6.89
C GLY A 102 -12.92 -6.89 7.90
N TYR A 103 -11.87 -6.75 8.73
CA TYR A 103 -11.72 -5.62 9.65
C TYR A 103 -10.68 -4.63 9.14
N GLY A 104 -10.76 -3.38 9.59
CA GLY A 104 -9.85 -2.35 9.15
C GLY A 104 -10.12 -1.01 9.78
N LYS A 105 -9.31 -0.02 9.41
CA LYS A 105 -9.37 1.34 9.95
C LYS A 105 -8.51 2.30 9.16
N ARG A 106 -8.83 3.58 9.27
CA ARG A 106 -7.94 4.66 8.86
C ARG A 106 -7.12 5.13 10.06
N THR A 107 -5.85 5.47 9.83
CA THR A 107 -4.97 6.07 10.85
C THR A 107 -4.07 7.11 10.20
N LYS A 108 -3.93 8.27 10.85
CA LYS A 108 -3.06 9.35 10.37
C LYS A 108 -1.59 8.93 10.42
N VAL A 109 -0.81 9.38 9.45
CA VAL A 109 0.66 9.20 9.42
C VAL A 109 1.32 9.87 10.61
N SER A 110 0.79 11.00 11.09
CA SER A 110 1.25 11.69 12.30
C SER A 110 1.28 10.80 13.56
N ASP A 111 0.45 9.75 13.63
CA ASP A 111 0.47 8.78 14.74
C ASP A 111 1.72 7.89 14.71
N PHE A 112 2.42 7.85 13.58
CA PHE A 112 3.66 7.12 13.34
C PHE A 112 4.87 8.04 13.52
N SER A 113 5.49 7.98 14.69
CA SER A 113 6.77 8.62 14.92
C SER A 113 7.83 8.03 14.00
N ARG A 114 8.69 8.89 13.44
CA ARG A 114 9.88 8.47 12.69
C ARG A 114 10.81 7.66 13.60
N GLN A 115 11.41 6.62 13.03
CA GLN A 115 12.36 5.74 13.72
C GLN A 115 13.57 5.46 12.83
N GLY A 116 14.65 4.93 13.42
CA GLY A 116 15.77 4.41 12.65
C GLY A 116 15.38 3.18 11.83
N ARG A 117 15.79 3.15 10.57
CA ARG A 117 15.60 2.02 9.66
C ARG A 117 16.21 0.72 10.23
N GLY A 118 15.56 -0.41 9.99
CA GLY A 118 15.97 -1.73 10.47
C GLY A 118 15.51 -2.04 11.91
N GLY A 119 14.72 -1.15 12.52
CA GLY A 119 13.99 -1.42 13.75
C GLY A 119 12.87 -2.46 13.56
N GLN A 120 12.29 -2.93 14.66
CA GLN A 120 11.15 -3.88 14.63
C GLN A 120 9.81 -3.22 14.29
N GLY A 121 9.78 -1.89 14.25
CA GLY A 121 8.55 -1.12 14.08
C GLY A 121 7.64 -1.19 15.31
N VAL A 122 6.46 -0.62 15.13
CA VAL A 122 5.40 -0.46 16.14
C VAL A 122 4.12 -1.15 15.65
N ILE A 123 3.16 -1.34 16.55
CA ILE A 123 1.84 -1.87 16.16
C ILE A 123 1.11 -0.78 15.36
N SER A 124 0.69 -1.13 14.15
CA SER A 124 -0.09 -0.28 13.22
C SER A 124 -1.58 -0.61 13.26
N ILE A 125 -1.88 -1.89 13.45
CA ILE A 125 -3.19 -2.47 13.71
C ILE A 125 -2.99 -3.75 14.54
N GLN A 126 -3.90 -4.03 15.46
CA GLN A 126 -3.85 -5.27 16.25
C GLN A 126 -4.37 -6.43 15.41
N THR A 127 -3.49 -7.39 15.14
CA THR A 127 -3.86 -8.70 14.59
C THR A 127 -4.28 -9.63 15.73
N SER A 128 -5.33 -10.41 15.51
CA SER A 128 -5.93 -11.32 16.49
C SER A 128 -6.64 -12.45 15.75
N GLU A 129 -7.13 -13.48 16.43
CA GLU A 129 -7.97 -14.51 15.79
C GLU A 129 -9.22 -13.89 15.11
N ARG A 130 -9.77 -12.83 15.71
CA ARG A 130 -10.87 -12.07 15.13
C ARG A 130 -10.47 -11.38 13.84
N ASN A 131 -9.33 -10.67 13.84
CA ASN A 131 -8.90 -9.84 12.70
C ASN A 131 -8.26 -10.66 11.58
N GLY A 132 -7.47 -11.66 11.94
CA GLY A 132 -6.49 -12.29 11.07
C GLY A 132 -5.33 -11.37 10.73
N GLN A 133 -4.54 -11.78 9.74
CA GLN A 133 -3.40 -11.02 9.22
C GLN A 133 -3.83 -9.77 8.45
N VAL A 134 -2.95 -8.78 8.40
CA VAL A 134 -3.12 -7.61 7.54
C VAL A 134 -2.92 -8.04 6.09
N ILE A 135 -3.86 -7.67 5.22
CA ILE A 135 -3.79 -7.96 3.77
C ILE A 135 -3.51 -6.71 2.94
N GLY A 136 -3.69 -5.53 3.53
CA GLY A 136 -3.45 -4.27 2.83
C GLY A 136 -3.24 -3.10 3.78
N ALA A 137 -2.31 -2.23 3.41
CA ALA A 137 -2.11 -0.91 3.99
C ALA A 137 -1.90 0.06 2.83
N ILE A 138 -2.86 0.92 2.52
CA ILE A 138 -2.79 1.83 1.35
C ILE A 138 -2.99 3.27 1.79
N LYS A 139 -2.48 4.23 1.00
CA LYS A 139 -2.85 5.64 1.22
C LYS A 139 -4.35 5.78 0.98
N ALA A 140 -5.05 6.41 1.90
CA ALA A 140 -6.49 6.64 1.82
C ALA A 140 -6.80 7.90 0.99
N SER A 141 -6.32 7.94 -0.26
CA SER A 141 -6.33 9.13 -1.11
C SER A 141 -7.47 9.19 -2.14
N GLY A 142 -8.25 8.12 -2.32
CA GLY A 142 -9.43 8.10 -3.18
C GLY A 142 -10.73 8.33 -2.41
N ASP A 143 -11.83 8.50 -3.15
CA ASP A 143 -13.17 8.66 -2.57
C ASP A 143 -13.68 7.33 -2.01
N ASP A 144 -13.39 6.24 -2.72
CA ASP A 144 -13.82 4.89 -2.37
C ASP A 144 -12.65 3.93 -2.23
N VAL A 145 -12.89 2.84 -1.50
CA VAL A 145 -12.05 1.65 -1.49
C VAL A 145 -12.86 0.47 -2.02
N MET A 146 -12.25 -0.29 -2.93
CA MET A 146 -12.73 -1.59 -3.36
C MET A 146 -12.17 -2.67 -2.42
N LEU A 147 -13.06 -3.49 -1.86
CA LEU A 147 -12.75 -4.65 -1.03
C LEU A 147 -13.01 -5.91 -1.86
N ILE A 148 -12.00 -6.76 -2.03
CA ILE A 148 -12.06 -7.94 -2.91
C ILE A 148 -11.81 -9.19 -2.08
N THR A 149 -12.74 -10.15 -2.14
CA THR A 149 -12.64 -11.42 -1.42
C THR A 149 -12.13 -12.56 -2.30
N ASN A 150 -11.67 -13.64 -1.67
CA ASN A 150 -11.29 -14.88 -2.36
C ASN A 150 -12.46 -15.59 -3.07
N ALA A 151 -13.72 -15.24 -2.73
CA ALA A 151 -14.91 -15.75 -3.40
C ALA A 151 -15.30 -14.93 -4.64
N GLY A 152 -14.57 -13.84 -4.94
CA GLY A 152 -14.90 -12.92 -6.03
C GLY A 152 -15.97 -11.90 -5.66
N THR A 153 -16.26 -11.71 -4.38
CA THR A 153 -17.14 -10.62 -3.91
C THR A 153 -16.36 -9.31 -3.98
N LEU A 154 -16.95 -8.32 -4.66
CA LEU A 154 -16.42 -6.95 -4.73
C LEU A 154 -17.37 -6.02 -3.97
N VAL A 155 -16.85 -5.26 -3.00
CA VAL A 155 -17.61 -4.26 -2.24
C VAL A 155 -16.91 -2.92 -2.35
N ARG A 156 -17.63 -1.91 -2.82
CA ARG A 156 -17.18 -0.51 -2.85
C ARG A 156 -17.69 0.19 -1.59
N THR A 157 -16.80 0.86 -0.87
CA THR A 157 -17.12 1.59 0.36
C THR A 157 -16.45 2.96 0.34
N PRO A 158 -17.16 4.04 0.65
CA PRO A 158 -16.56 5.36 0.82
C PRO A 158 -15.44 5.33 1.86
N VAL A 159 -14.27 5.85 1.51
CA VAL A 159 -13.12 5.91 2.41
C VAL A 159 -13.46 6.71 3.66
N GLU A 160 -14.29 7.75 3.53
CA GLU A 160 -14.72 8.60 4.64
C GLU A 160 -15.58 7.88 5.68
N ASP A 161 -16.31 6.84 5.29
CA ASP A 161 -17.14 6.04 6.19
C ASP A 161 -16.30 5.10 7.08
N ILE A 162 -15.05 4.82 6.68
CA ILE A 162 -14.16 3.97 7.46
C ILE A 162 -13.64 4.76 8.66
N SER A 163 -13.76 4.20 9.86
CA SER A 163 -13.40 4.92 11.09
C SER A 163 -11.92 5.35 11.13
N LEU A 164 -11.69 6.64 11.41
CA LEU A 164 -10.38 7.21 11.68
C LEU A 164 -10.05 7.04 13.17
N VAL A 165 -9.10 6.15 13.48
CA VAL A 165 -8.73 5.82 14.86
C VAL A 165 -7.21 5.64 14.99
N SER A 166 -6.73 5.65 16.23
CA SER A 166 -5.31 5.49 16.51
C SER A 166 -4.76 4.12 16.09
N ARG A 167 -3.43 4.04 15.98
CA ARG A 167 -2.73 2.81 15.55
C ARG A 167 -3.08 1.56 16.36
N ASN A 168 -2.95 1.61 17.67
CA ASN A 168 -2.94 0.40 18.50
C ASN A 168 -4.36 -0.06 18.86
N THR A 169 -5.16 -0.35 17.84
CA THR A 169 -6.56 -0.76 17.91
C THR A 169 -6.83 -1.89 16.92
N GLN A 170 -7.93 -2.63 17.11
CA GLN A 170 -8.38 -3.68 16.20
C GLN A 170 -9.10 -3.14 14.95
N GLY A 171 -9.52 -1.87 14.96
CA GLY A 171 -10.36 -1.30 13.91
C GLY A 171 -11.82 -1.74 13.99
N VAL A 172 -12.55 -1.48 12.91
CA VAL A 172 -13.99 -1.73 12.74
C VAL A 172 -14.23 -2.72 11.60
N THR A 173 -15.45 -3.22 11.48
CA THR A 173 -15.83 -4.09 10.35
C THR A 173 -15.89 -3.26 9.08
N LEU A 174 -15.14 -3.65 8.05
CA LEU A 174 -15.24 -3.11 6.69
C LEU A 174 -16.27 -3.86 5.85
N ILE A 175 -16.27 -5.19 5.98
CA ILE A 175 -17.13 -6.10 5.23
C ILE A 175 -17.50 -7.30 6.10
N ARG A 176 -18.73 -7.82 5.93
CA ARG A 176 -19.12 -9.10 6.50
C ARG A 176 -18.82 -10.20 5.49
N LEU A 177 -18.03 -11.18 5.92
CA LEU A 177 -17.61 -12.30 5.09
C LEU A 177 -18.47 -13.53 5.37
N GLY A 178 -18.70 -14.35 4.34
CA GLY A 178 -19.30 -15.66 4.45
C GLY A 178 -18.41 -16.68 5.16
N LYS A 179 -18.91 -17.91 5.29
CA LYS A 179 -18.12 -19.02 5.84
C LYS A 179 -16.94 -19.31 4.89
N ASP A 180 -15.74 -19.41 5.47
CA ASP A 180 -14.47 -19.68 4.76
C ASP A 180 -14.06 -18.59 3.72
N GLU A 181 -14.80 -17.49 3.65
CA GLU A 181 -14.48 -16.33 2.82
C GLU A 181 -13.49 -15.41 3.54
N LYS A 182 -12.51 -14.89 2.79
CA LYS A 182 -11.47 -13.97 3.27
C LYS A 182 -11.38 -12.77 2.36
N LEU A 183 -11.15 -11.60 2.96
CA LEU A 183 -10.69 -10.43 2.24
C LEU A 183 -9.24 -10.68 1.80
N VAL A 184 -8.96 -10.51 0.50
CA VAL A 184 -7.63 -10.78 -0.07
C VAL A 184 -6.95 -9.53 -0.62
N GLN A 185 -7.71 -8.50 -1.00
CA GLN A 185 -7.16 -7.28 -1.56
C GLN A 185 -8.05 -6.08 -1.24
N ILE A 186 -7.40 -4.92 -1.10
CA ILE A 186 -8.05 -3.61 -1.09
C ILE A 186 -7.35 -2.71 -2.11
N GLU A 187 -8.11 -1.81 -2.75
CA GLU A 187 -7.56 -0.82 -3.68
C GLU A 187 -8.38 0.47 -3.60
N THR A 188 -7.73 1.63 -3.60
CA THR A 188 -8.47 2.91 -3.66
C THR A 188 -8.95 3.17 -5.08
N VAL A 189 -10.17 3.67 -5.20
CA VAL A 189 -10.78 4.09 -6.46
C VAL A 189 -11.04 5.59 -6.36
N ALA A 190 -10.49 6.36 -7.29
CA ALA A 190 -10.88 7.75 -7.47
C ALA A 190 -12.18 7.77 -8.28
N THR A 191 -13.11 8.66 -7.93
CA THR A 191 -14.24 8.93 -8.82
C THR A 191 -13.68 9.66 -10.03
N GLU A 192 -13.80 9.06 -11.21
CA GLU A 192 -13.64 9.82 -12.45
C GLU A 192 -14.82 10.79 -12.51
N ASP A 193 -14.55 12.10 -12.48
CA ASP A 193 -15.56 13.09 -12.85
C ASP A 193 -16.04 12.70 -14.24
N SER A 194 -17.32 12.35 -14.35
CA SER A 194 -17.96 11.96 -15.60
C SER A 194 -18.07 13.17 -16.53
N ASP A 195 -16.98 13.52 -17.21
CA ASP A 195 -16.97 14.42 -18.37
C ASP A 195 -17.31 13.66 -19.66
N ASP A 196 -18.46 12.98 -19.67
CA ASP A 196 -19.08 12.44 -20.88
C ASP A 196 -20.57 12.81 -20.89
N GLU A 197 -20.87 14.10 -21.09
CA GLU A 197 -22.07 14.47 -21.83
C GLU A 197 -21.71 14.61 -23.31
N THR A 198 -21.89 13.51 -24.03
CA THR A 198 -22.12 13.45 -25.47
C THR A 198 -23.06 14.56 -25.94
N SER A 199 -22.59 15.44 -26.82
CA SER A 199 -23.41 16.24 -27.73
C SER A 199 -23.13 15.84 -29.19
N ASP A 200 -23.51 14.62 -29.56
CA ASP A 200 -23.78 14.32 -30.98
C ASP A 200 -25.16 14.91 -31.32
N GLU A 201 -25.18 16.17 -31.78
CA GLU A 201 -26.33 16.69 -32.51
C GLU A 201 -26.36 16.06 -33.91
N PRO A 202 -27.49 15.47 -34.35
CA PRO A 202 -27.64 15.05 -35.74
C PRO A 202 -27.81 16.28 -36.63
N GLU A 203 -26.89 16.51 -37.57
CA GLU A 203 -27.13 17.43 -38.68
C GLU A 203 -28.28 16.89 -39.54
N GLU A 204 -29.48 17.46 -39.36
CA GLU A 204 -30.55 17.36 -40.34
C GLU A 204 -30.14 18.10 -41.61
N GLY A 205 -30.28 17.40 -42.74
CA GLY A 205 -29.89 17.89 -44.06
C GLY A 205 -30.66 19.13 -44.51
N SER A 206 -30.01 19.91 -45.38
CA SER A 206 -30.70 20.83 -46.29
C SER A 206 -30.39 20.41 -47.72
N ASP A 207 -31.43 19.90 -48.39
CA ASP A 207 -31.55 19.90 -49.84
C ASP A 207 -31.75 21.36 -50.31
N ASP A 208 -30.89 21.82 -51.22
CA ASP A 208 -31.24 22.70 -52.36
C ASP A 208 -30.08 22.76 -53.39
#